data_AF-A0A151NGA4-F1
#
_entry.id   AF-A0A151NGA4-F1
#
_cell.length_a   1.000
_cell.length_b   1.000
_cell.length_c   1.000
_cell.angle_alpha   90.00
_cell.angle_beta   90.00
_cell.angle_gamma   90.00
#
_symmetry.space_group_name_H-M   'P 1'
#
loop_
_entity.id
_entity.type
_entity.pdbx_description
1 polymer ?
#
loop_
_entity_poly.entity_id
_entity_poly.type
_entity_poly.pdbx_seq_one_letter_code
_entity_poly.pdbx_strand_id
1 'polypeptide(L)'
;MQKGSFVGNIAQDLGLEAKELSERGVSVVSRGRTQYFALNVKSGHLITAERLDREQLCGRAEKCLLNCEVIVQHDMKMYGVEVEIVDINDNAPNFQTGEMELKVSETTAPGSRFPFRNVQDPDLGTNSLQSYKLSSNKHFSLKVQTASGGFKYPELVLEKPLDREQQAAHDLILTATDGGDPVRSGTARIHVVVLDANDNAPVFSQPLYRVSVRENVPVGTTVATVKATDLDEGDRRYNGLQEPGLRGIHII
;
A
#
# COMPACT_ATOMS: atom_id res chain seq x y z
N MET A 1 8.58 -16.78 -18.50
CA MET A 1 9.20 -17.20 -19.79
C MET A 1 8.20 -17.97 -20.66
N GLN A 2 8.17 -17.75 -21.99
CA GLN A 2 7.24 -18.43 -22.90
C GLN A 2 7.64 -19.89 -23.15
N LYS A 3 6.71 -20.70 -23.69
CA LYS A 3 6.97 -22.06 -24.14
C LYS A 3 7.85 -22.06 -25.40
N GLY A 4 8.82 -22.97 -25.47
CA GLY A 4 9.76 -23.11 -26.58
C GLY A 4 10.96 -22.17 -26.53
N SER A 5 11.13 -21.40 -25.46
CA SER A 5 12.26 -20.50 -25.28
C SER A 5 13.55 -21.29 -25.02
N PHE A 6 14.66 -20.83 -25.59
CA PHE A 6 15.99 -21.43 -25.42
C PHE A 6 16.49 -21.28 -23.98
N VAL A 7 17.06 -22.35 -23.43
CA VAL A 7 17.68 -22.38 -22.09
C VAL A 7 19.19 -22.63 -22.19
N GLY A 8 19.61 -23.62 -22.97
CA GLY A 8 21.02 -24.01 -23.10
C GLY A 8 21.26 -25.04 -24.20
N ASN A 9 22.53 -25.30 -24.53
CA ASN A 9 22.91 -26.22 -25.61
C ASN A 9 23.49 -27.53 -25.05
N ILE A 10 22.60 -28.50 -24.80
CA ILE A 10 22.97 -29.80 -24.21
C ILE A 10 23.82 -30.64 -25.17
N ALA A 11 23.61 -30.54 -26.49
CA ALA A 11 24.46 -31.23 -27.45
C ALA A 11 25.93 -30.80 -27.30
N GLN A 12 26.16 -29.48 -27.29
CA GLN A 12 27.50 -28.93 -27.15
C GLN A 12 28.13 -29.27 -25.80
N ASP A 13 27.37 -29.20 -24.71
CA ASP A 13 27.87 -29.50 -23.37
C ASP A 13 28.22 -30.99 -23.18
N LEU A 14 27.52 -31.88 -23.89
CA LEU A 14 27.82 -33.32 -23.94
C LEU A 14 28.90 -33.68 -24.97
N GLY A 15 29.36 -32.71 -25.77
CA GLY A 15 30.32 -32.95 -26.86
C GLY A 15 29.76 -33.80 -28.00
N LEU A 16 28.44 -33.72 -28.23
CA LEU A 16 27.71 -34.46 -29.27
C LEU A 16 27.25 -33.53 -30.38
N GLU A 17 27.22 -34.02 -31.62
CA GLU A 17 26.52 -33.33 -32.70
C GLU A 17 24.99 -33.54 -32.59
N ALA A 18 24.21 -32.58 -33.08
CA ALA A 18 22.75 -32.66 -33.00
C ALA A 18 22.16 -33.93 -33.66
N LYS A 19 22.84 -34.48 -34.67
CA LYS A 19 22.43 -35.74 -35.33
C LYS A 19 22.62 -36.96 -34.43
N GLU A 20 23.66 -36.97 -33.61
CA GLU A 20 24.01 -38.08 -32.71
C GLU A 20 23.05 -38.19 -31.52
N LEU A 21 22.34 -37.10 -31.16
CA LEU A 21 21.38 -37.11 -30.06
C LEU A 21 20.26 -38.12 -30.24
N SER A 22 19.77 -38.24 -31.49
CA SER A 22 18.69 -39.18 -31.83
C SER A 22 19.21 -40.62 -31.82
N GLU A 23 20.43 -40.84 -32.31
CA GLU A 23 21.08 -42.16 -32.35
C GLU A 23 21.41 -42.68 -30.94
N ARG A 24 21.80 -41.78 -30.03
CA ARG A 24 22.16 -42.14 -28.64
C ARG A 24 20.96 -42.18 -27.67
N GLY A 25 19.75 -41.90 -28.16
CA GLY A 25 18.53 -41.92 -27.35
C GLY A 25 18.55 -40.89 -26.22
N VAL A 26 19.00 -39.66 -26.50
CA VAL A 26 19.09 -38.61 -25.49
C VAL A 26 17.69 -38.09 -25.15
N SER A 27 17.35 -38.09 -23.86
CA SER A 27 16.06 -37.61 -23.36
C SER A 27 16.23 -36.79 -22.09
N VAL A 28 15.27 -35.89 -21.83
CA VAL A 28 15.20 -35.09 -20.60
C VAL A 28 14.02 -35.58 -19.77
N VAL A 29 14.27 -35.79 -18.49
CA VAL A 29 13.25 -36.18 -17.51
C VAL A 29 13.29 -35.24 -16.32
N SER A 30 12.13 -34.88 -15.80
CA SER A 30 12.01 -34.10 -14.57
C SER A 30 11.49 -35.00 -13.46
N ARG A 31 11.94 -34.77 -12.22
CA ARG A 31 11.52 -35.56 -11.05
C ARG A 31 10.07 -35.30 -10.61
N GLY A 32 9.41 -34.29 -11.18
CA GLY A 32 8.03 -33.87 -10.84
C GLY A 32 6.97 -34.34 -11.83
N ARG A 33 5.70 -34.01 -11.54
CA ARG A 33 4.55 -34.28 -12.42
C ARG A 33 4.56 -33.41 -13.69
N THR A 34 5.16 -32.23 -13.60
CA THR A 34 5.21 -31.26 -14.70
C THR A 34 6.61 -31.29 -15.33
N GLN A 35 6.67 -31.46 -16.65
CA GLN A 35 7.91 -31.31 -17.40
C GLN A 35 8.05 -29.85 -17.83
N TYR A 36 8.88 -29.10 -17.11
CA TYR A 36 9.14 -27.69 -17.40
C TYR A 36 10.12 -27.48 -18.56
N PHE A 37 10.94 -28.48 -18.86
CA PHE A 37 11.95 -28.44 -19.91
C PHE A 37 11.81 -29.64 -20.86
N ALA A 38 12.16 -29.41 -22.12
CA ALA A 38 12.22 -30.42 -23.16
C ALA A 38 13.49 -30.25 -23.99
N LEU A 39 13.99 -31.33 -24.57
CA LEU A 39 15.13 -31.28 -25.49
C LEU A 39 14.61 -31.20 -26.93
N ASN A 40 15.03 -30.19 -27.67
CA ASN A 40 14.86 -30.19 -29.12
C ASN A 40 15.95 -31.06 -29.75
N VAL A 41 15.60 -32.30 -30.07
CA VAL A 41 16.53 -33.29 -30.66
C VAL A 41 17.13 -32.88 -32.02
N LYS A 42 16.54 -31.91 -32.73
CA LYS A 42 17.06 -31.42 -34.02
C LYS A 42 18.16 -30.37 -33.84
N SER A 43 18.06 -29.53 -32.81
CA SER A 43 19.02 -28.47 -32.55
C SER A 43 19.97 -28.77 -31.39
N GLY A 44 19.63 -29.76 -30.55
CA GLY A 44 20.35 -30.06 -29.31
C GLY A 44 20.13 -29.06 -28.18
N HIS A 45 19.14 -28.19 -28.32
CA HIS A 45 18.85 -27.15 -27.34
C HIS A 45 17.86 -27.64 -26.30
N LEU A 46 18.16 -27.38 -25.03
CA LEU A 46 17.17 -27.40 -23.96
C LEU A 46 16.25 -26.20 -24.14
N ILE A 47 14.95 -26.47 -24.19
CA ILE A 47 13.90 -25.48 -24.35
C ILE A 47 12.87 -25.60 -23.23
N THR A 48 12.15 -24.54 -22.96
CA THR A 48 11.00 -24.57 -22.05
C THR A 48 9.85 -25.37 -22.66
N ALA A 49 9.31 -26.34 -21.93
CA ALA A 49 8.13 -27.11 -22.35
C ALA A 49 6.81 -26.45 -21.92
N GLU A 50 6.84 -25.65 -20.86
CA GLU A 50 5.68 -24.93 -20.33
C GLU A 50 6.06 -23.49 -19.95
N ARG A 51 5.04 -22.65 -19.71
CA ARG A 51 5.26 -21.29 -19.21
C ARG A 51 5.87 -21.37 -17.80
N LEU A 52 6.96 -20.64 -17.60
CA LEU A 52 7.59 -20.49 -16.29
C LEU A 52 7.20 -19.14 -15.69
N ASP A 53 6.63 -19.21 -14.49
CA ASP A 53 6.24 -18.11 -13.61
C ASP A 53 6.94 -18.35 -12.28
N ARG A 54 7.94 -17.52 -11.95
CA ARG A 54 8.83 -17.78 -10.81
C ARG A 54 8.07 -17.59 -9.50
N GLU A 55 7.19 -16.61 -9.47
CA GLU A 55 6.36 -16.21 -8.33
C GLU A 55 5.39 -17.35 -7.98
N GLN A 56 4.84 -18.06 -8.98
CA GLN A 56 4.03 -19.24 -8.77
C GLN A 56 4.84 -20.48 -8.32
N LEU A 57 6.04 -20.67 -8.89
CA LEU A 57 6.85 -21.86 -8.65
C LEU A 57 7.55 -21.84 -7.28
N CYS A 58 8.10 -20.69 -6.91
CA CYS A 58 9.02 -20.54 -5.79
C CYS A 58 8.55 -19.48 -4.78
N GLY A 59 7.49 -18.72 -5.09
CA GLY A 59 7.00 -17.66 -4.22
C GLY A 59 8.09 -16.65 -3.89
N ARG A 60 8.35 -16.48 -2.59
CA ARG A 60 9.36 -15.55 -2.06
C ARG A 60 10.71 -16.20 -1.73
N ALA A 61 10.98 -17.40 -2.24
CA ALA A 61 12.27 -18.04 -2.03
C ALA A 61 13.39 -17.25 -2.75
N GLU A 62 14.50 -16.98 -2.05
CA GLU A 62 15.65 -16.25 -2.60
C GLU A 62 16.27 -16.92 -3.83
N LYS A 63 16.20 -18.26 -3.91
CA LYS A 63 16.65 -19.05 -5.06
C LYS A 63 15.53 -19.92 -5.57
N CYS A 64 15.35 -19.92 -6.90
CA CYS A 64 14.38 -20.76 -7.59
C CYS A 64 15.11 -21.71 -8.52
N LEU A 65 15.37 -22.93 -8.06
CA LEU A 65 16.16 -23.94 -8.79
C LEU A 65 15.24 -25.07 -9.25
N LEU A 66 15.22 -25.33 -10.55
CA LEU A 66 14.51 -26.46 -11.14
C LEU A 66 15.53 -27.52 -11.59
N ASN A 67 15.30 -28.76 -11.19
CA ASN A 67 16.17 -29.88 -11.50
C ASN A 67 15.57 -30.77 -12.58
N CYS A 68 16.37 -31.10 -13.59
CA CYS A 68 16.08 -32.13 -14.57
C CYS A 68 17.28 -33.05 -14.79
N GLU A 69 17.01 -34.21 -15.38
CA GLU A 69 18.01 -35.23 -15.66
C GLU A 69 18.06 -35.46 -17.16
N VAL A 70 19.24 -35.36 -17.75
CA VAL A 70 19.50 -35.75 -19.13
C VAL A 70 20.00 -37.19 -19.12
N ILE A 71 19.26 -38.08 -19.78
CA ILE A 71 19.61 -39.49 -19.89
C ILE A 71 20.09 -39.76 -21.30
N VAL A 72 21.29 -40.33 -21.41
CA VAL A 72 21.87 -40.84 -22.65
C VAL A 72 21.76 -42.36 -22.61
N GLN A 73 20.72 -42.90 -23.27
CA GLN A 73 20.36 -44.32 -23.17
C GLN A 73 21.46 -45.25 -23.69
N HIS A 74 22.08 -44.91 -24.82
CA HIS A 74 23.13 -45.74 -25.43
C HIS A 74 24.32 -45.96 -24.47
N ASP A 75 24.72 -44.92 -23.74
CA ASP A 75 25.88 -44.94 -22.85
C ASP A 75 25.49 -45.25 -21.39
N MET A 76 24.18 -45.40 -21.10
CA MET A 76 23.62 -45.56 -19.75
C MET A 76 24.10 -44.48 -18.77
N LYS A 77 24.30 -43.25 -19.27
CA LYS A 77 24.75 -42.11 -18.47
C LYS A 77 23.59 -41.18 -18.15
N MET A 78 23.62 -40.65 -16.94
CA MET A 78 22.67 -39.64 -16.46
C MET A 78 23.44 -38.41 -16.01
N TYR A 79 22.98 -37.25 -16.44
CA TYR A 79 23.53 -35.95 -16.07
C TYR A 79 22.45 -35.14 -15.35
N GLY A 80 22.71 -34.73 -14.11
CA GLY A 80 21.85 -33.79 -13.40
C GLY A 80 22.07 -32.39 -13.92
N VAL A 81 20.99 -31.72 -14.32
CA VAL A 81 20.98 -30.34 -14.78
C VAL A 81 20.16 -29.51 -13.80
N GLU A 82 20.78 -28.49 -13.24
CA GLU A 82 20.14 -27.50 -12.39
C GLU A 82 19.94 -26.22 -13.20
N VAL A 83 18.70 -25.74 -13.26
CA VAL A 83 18.32 -24.51 -13.96
C VAL A 83 17.83 -23.50 -12.94
N GLU A 84 18.55 -22.39 -12.83
CA GLU A 84 18.13 -21.25 -12.00
C GLU A 84 17.12 -20.38 -12.76
N ILE A 85 15.96 -20.18 -12.13
CA ILE A 85 14.92 -19.29 -12.62
C ILE A 85 15.15 -17.92 -12.02
N VAL A 86 15.64 -17.01 -12.85
CA VAL A 86 15.88 -15.62 -12.48
C VAL A 86 14.56 -14.83 -12.53
N ASP A 87 14.38 -13.98 -11.54
CA ASP A 87 13.25 -13.05 -11.40
C ASP A 87 13.27 -11.98 -12.50
N ILE A 88 12.08 -11.58 -12.95
CA ILE A 88 11.89 -10.47 -13.89
C ILE A 88 10.85 -9.51 -13.29
N ASN A 89 10.92 -8.21 -13.63
CA ASN A 89 9.95 -7.23 -13.14
C ASN A 89 8.60 -7.32 -13.87
N ASP A 90 7.87 -8.41 -13.67
CA ASP A 90 6.57 -8.67 -14.30
C ASP A 90 5.37 -8.50 -13.38
N ASN A 91 5.59 -8.14 -12.11
CA ASN A 91 4.58 -7.60 -11.22
C ASN A 91 4.81 -6.11 -10.94
N ALA A 92 3.84 -5.48 -10.29
CA ALA A 92 3.97 -4.10 -9.85
C ALA A 92 3.49 -4.02 -8.41
N PRO A 93 4.03 -3.09 -7.59
CA PRO A 93 3.55 -2.88 -6.24
C PRO A 93 2.04 -2.65 -6.22
N ASN A 94 1.30 -3.38 -5.41
CA ASN A 94 -0.15 -3.30 -5.35
C ASN A 94 -0.64 -3.06 -3.92
N PHE A 95 -1.60 -2.15 -3.78
CA PHE A 95 -2.34 -1.92 -2.55
C PHE A 95 -3.57 -2.82 -2.55
N GLN A 96 -3.83 -3.55 -1.46
CA GLN A 96 -5.01 -4.44 -1.38
C GLN A 96 -6.33 -3.72 -1.68
N THR A 97 -6.41 -2.45 -1.31
CA THR A 97 -7.51 -1.54 -1.66
C THR A 97 -6.95 -0.29 -2.32
N GLY A 98 -7.58 0.17 -3.41
CA GLY A 98 -7.20 1.42 -4.08
C GLY A 98 -7.56 2.69 -3.30
N GLU A 99 -8.39 2.55 -2.26
CA GLU A 99 -8.78 3.61 -1.35
C GLU A 99 -8.64 3.13 0.10
N MET A 100 -8.11 4.00 0.95
CA MET A 100 -7.90 3.78 2.38
C MET A 100 -8.53 4.94 3.13
N GLU A 101 -9.44 4.65 4.06
CA GLU A 101 -10.04 5.66 4.93
C GLU A 101 -9.25 5.73 6.25
N LEU A 102 -8.84 6.94 6.63
CA LEU A 102 -8.18 7.21 7.90
C LEU A 102 -8.97 8.26 8.67
N LYS A 103 -9.47 7.90 9.85
CA LYS A 103 -10.18 8.84 10.73
C LYS A 103 -9.21 9.41 11.76
N VAL A 104 -9.04 10.72 11.79
CA VAL A 104 -8.09 11.41 12.68
C VAL A 104 -8.82 12.54 13.40
N SER A 105 -8.77 12.58 14.72
CA SER A 105 -9.32 13.69 15.50
C SER A 105 -8.55 14.99 15.24
N GLU A 106 -9.22 16.13 15.18
CA GLU A 106 -8.52 17.41 14.99
C GLU A 106 -7.56 17.77 16.13
N THR A 107 -7.92 17.32 17.33
CA THR A 107 -7.09 17.42 18.55
C THR A 107 -5.90 16.46 18.58
N THR A 108 -5.68 15.68 17.51
CA THR A 108 -4.53 14.77 17.41
C THR A 108 -3.23 15.56 17.38
N ALA A 109 -2.32 15.24 18.31
CA ALA A 109 -1.04 15.93 18.41
C ALA A 109 -0.16 15.68 17.17
N PRO A 110 0.54 16.73 16.65
CA PRO A 110 1.61 16.54 15.69
C PRO A 110 2.68 15.56 16.19
N GLY A 111 3.23 14.77 15.26
CA GLY A 111 4.11 13.64 15.53
C GLY A 111 3.40 12.28 15.58
N SER A 112 2.05 12.27 15.62
CA SER A 112 1.25 11.04 15.54
C SER A 112 1.47 10.29 14.22
N ARG A 113 1.51 8.96 14.29
CA ARG A 113 1.92 8.08 13.19
C ARG A 113 0.85 7.05 12.84
N PHE A 114 0.60 6.88 11.54
CA PHE A 114 -0.41 5.97 11.00
C PHE A 114 0.23 5.00 10.00
N PRO A 115 0.47 3.72 10.37
CA PRO A 115 1.15 2.76 9.50
C PRO A 115 0.22 2.13 8.45
N PHE A 116 0.71 1.95 7.22
CA PHE A 116 0.04 1.17 6.18
C PHE A 116 0.85 -0.09 5.86
N ARG A 117 0.30 -1.28 6.14
CA ARG A 117 1.07 -2.55 6.09
C ARG A 117 0.79 -3.43 4.88
N ASN A 118 -0.14 -3.05 4.01
CA ASN A 118 -0.73 -3.95 3.01
C ASN A 118 -0.33 -3.56 1.56
N VAL A 119 0.96 -3.36 1.33
CA VAL A 119 1.51 -3.19 -0.03
C VAL A 119 2.27 -4.46 -0.39
N GLN A 120 1.92 -5.06 -1.51
CA GLN A 120 2.49 -6.33 -1.94
C GLN A 120 3.13 -6.17 -3.32
N ASP A 121 4.35 -6.67 -3.39
CA ASP A 121 5.07 -6.90 -4.63
C ASP A 121 5.59 -8.35 -4.57
N PRO A 122 5.14 -9.24 -5.47
CA PRO A 122 5.61 -10.62 -5.53
C PRO A 122 7.05 -10.79 -5.99
N ASP A 123 7.60 -9.78 -6.68
CA ASP A 123 8.94 -9.84 -7.27
C ASP A 123 10.02 -9.75 -6.18
N LEU A 124 11.25 -10.09 -6.52
CA LEU A 124 12.37 -10.16 -5.56
C LEU A 124 13.50 -9.17 -5.88
N GLY A 125 14.36 -8.95 -4.89
CA GLY A 125 15.54 -8.11 -5.05
C GLY A 125 15.18 -6.69 -5.46
N THR A 126 15.78 -6.21 -6.55
CA THR A 126 15.54 -4.86 -7.10
C THR A 126 14.18 -4.71 -7.74
N ASN A 127 13.60 -5.79 -8.26
CA ASN A 127 12.28 -5.78 -8.90
C ASN A 127 11.15 -5.72 -7.87
N SER A 128 11.45 -6.06 -6.61
CA SER A 128 10.50 -5.83 -5.52
C SER A 128 10.34 -4.35 -5.18
N LEU A 129 9.28 -4.02 -4.45
CA LEU A 129 9.03 -2.72 -3.83
C LEU A 129 10.28 -2.07 -3.20
N GLN A 130 10.67 -0.90 -3.71
CA GLN A 130 11.84 -0.16 -3.24
C GLN A 130 11.51 1.10 -2.45
N SER A 131 10.48 1.84 -2.86
CA SER A 131 10.23 3.17 -2.33
C SER A 131 8.76 3.53 -2.27
N TYR A 132 8.47 4.54 -1.45
CA TYR A 132 7.15 5.13 -1.31
C TYR A 132 7.23 6.64 -1.45
N LYS A 133 6.18 7.23 -2.02
CA LYS A 133 6.04 8.67 -2.20
C LYS A 133 4.63 9.11 -1.85
N LEU A 134 4.52 10.19 -1.09
CA LEU A 134 3.25 10.83 -0.77
C LEU A 134 3.05 12.07 -1.66
N SER A 135 1.81 12.34 -2.06
CA SER A 135 1.44 13.59 -2.72
C SER A 135 1.75 14.81 -1.85
N SER A 136 2.07 15.93 -2.51
CA SER A 136 2.33 17.19 -1.81
C SER A 136 1.10 17.63 -1.02
N ASN A 137 1.30 18.01 0.24
CA ASN A 137 0.26 18.47 1.14
C ASN A 137 0.88 19.28 2.31
N LYS A 138 0.04 19.88 3.17
CA LYS A 138 0.49 20.79 4.25
C LYS A 138 0.63 20.14 5.63
N HIS A 139 -0.12 19.06 5.90
CA HIS A 139 -0.32 18.52 7.24
C HIS A 139 0.40 17.20 7.48
N PHE A 140 0.74 16.45 6.43
CA PHE A 140 1.23 15.09 6.52
C PHE A 140 2.56 14.91 5.78
N SER A 141 3.46 14.16 6.40
CA SER A 141 4.67 13.64 5.76
C SER A 141 4.65 12.12 5.72
N LEU A 142 5.58 11.54 4.96
CA LEU A 142 5.77 10.10 4.87
C LEU A 142 7.10 9.70 5.48
N LYS A 143 7.09 8.73 6.39
CA LYS A 143 8.29 8.07 6.90
C LYS A 143 8.21 6.59 6.60
N VAL A 144 9.27 6.04 6.02
CA VAL A 144 9.35 4.59 5.77
C VAL A 144 10.06 3.95 6.94
N GLN A 145 9.42 2.96 7.57
CA GLN A 145 10.00 2.16 8.64
C GLN A 145 10.31 0.76 8.15
N THR A 146 11.31 0.15 8.76
CA THR A 146 11.68 -1.26 8.54
C THR A 146 11.20 -2.08 9.73
N ALA A 147 10.35 -3.07 9.48
CA ALA A 147 9.92 -3.99 10.52
C ALA A 147 11.01 -5.01 10.88
N SER A 148 10.82 -5.73 11.98
CA SER A 148 11.76 -6.76 12.48
C SER A 148 12.07 -7.88 11.48
N GLY A 149 11.25 -8.06 10.44
CA GLY A 149 11.47 -9.02 9.34
C GLY A 149 12.07 -8.41 8.08
N GLY A 150 12.66 -7.21 8.14
CA GLY A 150 13.29 -6.53 7.00
C GLY A 150 12.33 -5.89 6.00
N PHE A 151 11.03 -6.14 6.12
CA PHE A 151 10.02 -5.52 5.25
C PHE A 151 9.81 -4.04 5.59
N LYS A 152 9.75 -3.21 4.55
CA LYS A 152 9.54 -1.76 4.65
C LYS A 152 8.07 -1.42 4.53
N TYR A 153 7.57 -0.55 5.40
CA TYR A 153 6.20 -0.06 5.35
C TYR A 153 6.16 1.46 5.57
N PRO A 154 5.23 2.18 4.92
CA PRO A 154 5.08 3.61 5.09
C PRO A 154 4.24 3.92 6.32
N GLU A 155 4.64 4.97 7.04
CA GLU A 155 3.88 5.62 8.08
C GLU A 155 3.57 7.05 7.65
N LEU A 156 2.29 7.40 7.66
CA LEU A 156 1.85 8.79 7.56
C LEU A 156 2.10 9.47 8.90
N VAL A 157 2.79 10.61 8.89
CA VAL A 157 3.09 11.38 10.09
C VAL A 157 2.37 12.71 10.02
N LEU A 158 1.61 13.04 11.06
CA LEU A 158 0.97 14.34 11.19
C LEU A 158 2.03 15.38 11.59
N GLU A 159 2.35 16.33 10.72
CA GLU A 159 3.35 17.39 10.96
C GLU A 159 2.72 18.68 11.49
N LYS A 160 1.48 18.97 11.10
CA LYS A 160 0.75 20.15 11.55
C LYS A 160 -0.60 19.76 12.13
N PRO A 161 -1.13 20.52 13.12
CA PRO A 161 -2.47 20.30 13.63
C PRO A 161 -3.51 20.28 12.50
N LEU A 162 -4.58 19.54 12.74
CA LEU A 162 -5.77 19.54 11.90
C LEU A 162 -6.79 20.51 12.52
N ASP A 163 -7.72 20.95 11.70
CA ASP A 163 -8.79 21.89 12.05
C ASP A 163 -9.95 21.51 11.15
N ARG A 164 -10.98 20.89 11.73
CA ARG A 164 -12.11 20.35 10.99
C ARG A 164 -12.97 21.49 10.45
N GLU A 165 -13.15 22.56 11.20
CA GLU A 165 -13.89 23.76 10.79
C GLU A 165 -13.27 24.42 9.55
N GLN A 166 -11.95 24.36 9.43
CA GLN A 166 -11.23 24.81 8.23
C GLN A 166 -11.26 23.78 7.09
N GLN A 167 -10.98 22.51 7.39
CA GLN A 167 -10.92 21.44 6.40
C GLN A 167 -11.24 20.07 7.02
N ALA A 168 -12.48 19.62 6.84
CA ALA A 168 -12.97 18.35 7.38
C ALA A 168 -12.39 17.08 6.73
N ALA A 169 -11.75 17.18 5.55
CA ALA A 169 -11.16 16.03 4.88
C ALA A 169 -9.93 16.37 4.02
N HIS A 170 -8.99 15.44 3.95
CA HIS A 170 -7.81 15.52 3.09
C HIS A 170 -7.69 14.29 2.19
N ASP A 171 -7.50 14.54 0.89
CA ASP A 171 -7.21 13.49 -0.08
C ASP A 171 -5.73 13.49 -0.43
N LEU A 172 -5.07 12.36 -0.15
CA LEU A 172 -3.67 12.15 -0.44
C LEU A 172 -3.51 10.96 -1.39
N ILE A 173 -2.42 10.95 -2.16
CA ILE A 173 -2.04 9.82 -3.01
C ILE A 173 -0.74 9.24 -2.46
N LEU A 174 -0.78 7.95 -2.14
CA LEU A 174 0.39 7.17 -1.80
C LEU A 174 0.80 6.35 -3.03
N THR A 175 2.03 6.54 -3.49
CA THR A 175 2.64 5.80 -4.59
C THR A 175 3.70 4.87 -4.03
N ALA A 176 3.64 3.60 -4.43
CA ALA A 176 4.65 2.59 -4.18
C ALA A 176 5.37 2.29 -5.50
N THR A 177 6.69 2.22 -5.48
CA THR A 177 7.52 2.06 -6.69
C THR A 177 8.54 0.96 -6.49
N ASP A 178 8.64 0.06 -7.45
CA ASP A 178 9.70 -0.94 -7.53
C ASP A 178 11.04 -0.33 -8.00
N GLY A 179 12.06 -1.17 -8.19
CA GLY A 179 13.35 -0.77 -8.73
C GLY A 179 13.74 -1.53 -10.00
N GLY A 180 12.77 -2.12 -10.69
CA GLY A 180 13.02 -2.86 -11.93
C GLY A 180 13.21 -1.93 -13.13
N ASP A 181 13.43 -2.54 -14.31
CA ASP A 181 13.53 -1.84 -15.59
C ASP A 181 12.62 -2.51 -16.64
N PRO A 182 11.52 -1.87 -17.07
CA PRO A 182 11.05 -0.55 -16.66
C PRO A 182 10.56 -0.55 -15.20
N VAL A 183 10.68 0.60 -14.55
CA VAL A 183 10.12 0.81 -13.21
C VAL A 183 8.60 0.75 -13.27
N ARG A 184 7.98 0.04 -12.32
CA ARG A 184 6.52 -0.03 -12.18
C ARG A 184 6.09 0.50 -10.82
N SER A 185 4.84 0.94 -10.77
CA SER A 185 4.30 1.60 -9.58
C SER A 185 2.83 1.28 -9.39
N GLY A 186 2.42 1.26 -8.13
CA GLY A 186 1.02 1.25 -7.72
C GLY A 186 0.67 2.52 -6.96
N THR A 187 -0.60 2.88 -6.98
CA THR A 187 -1.12 4.03 -6.24
C THR A 187 -2.34 3.65 -5.42
N ALA A 188 -2.51 4.32 -4.29
CA ALA A 188 -3.72 4.28 -3.49
C ALA A 188 -4.08 5.67 -2.97
N ARG A 189 -5.37 5.96 -2.92
CA ARG A 189 -5.91 7.17 -2.31
C ARG A 189 -6.02 6.97 -0.81
N ILE A 190 -5.50 7.91 -0.03
CA ILE A 190 -5.74 8.01 1.40
C ILE A 190 -6.77 9.13 1.59
N HIS A 191 -7.97 8.74 2.03
CA HIS A 191 -9.02 9.66 2.40
C HIS A 191 -8.97 9.88 3.92
N VAL A 192 -8.41 11.01 4.34
CA VAL A 192 -8.35 11.38 5.74
C VAL A 192 -9.62 12.13 6.10
N VAL A 193 -10.40 11.58 7.02
CA VAL A 193 -11.58 12.22 7.61
C VAL A 193 -11.18 12.81 8.94
N VAL A 194 -11.34 14.13 9.08
CA VAL A 194 -11.08 14.82 10.35
C VAL A 194 -12.31 14.66 11.23
N LEU A 195 -12.12 14.06 12.42
CA LEU A 195 -13.17 13.89 13.40
C LEU A 195 -13.27 15.15 14.27
N ASP A 196 -14.51 15.57 14.47
CA ASP A 196 -14.91 16.67 15.35
C ASP A 196 -14.53 16.40 16.81
N ALA A 197 -14.01 17.42 17.45
CA ALA A 197 -13.81 17.53 18.87
C ALA A 197 -14.44 18.84 19.36
N ASN A 198 -14.97 18.84 20.58
CA ASN A 198 -15.59 20.04 21.14
C ASN A 198 -14.51 21.04 21.61
N ASP A 199 -13.87 21.73 20.68
CA ASP A 199 -12.79 22.70 20.96
C ASP A 199 -13.15 24.15 20.62
N ASN A 200 -14.32 24.39 20.02
CA ASN A 200 -14.90 25.73 19.89
C ASN A 200 -15.90 26.02 21.01
N ALA A 201 -15.68 27.11 21.75
CA ALA A 201 -16.66 27.58 22.73
C ALA A 201 -17.74 28.45 22.04
N PRO A 202 -19.02 28.40 22.46
CA PRO A 202 -20.06 29.25 21.90
C PRO A 202 -19.72 30.74 21.99
N VAL A 203 -19.77 31.44 20.85
CA VAL A 203 -19.49 32.88 20.77
C VAL A 203 -20.79 33.67 20.65
N PHE A 204 -21.05 34.55 21.62
CA PHE A 204 -22.20 35.45 21.58
C PHE A 204 -22.08 36.52 20.48
N SER A 205 -23.19 36.89 19.86
CA SER A 205 -23.23 37.90 18.79
C SER A 205 -22.83 39.32 19.24
N GLN A 206 -22.92 39.61 20.54
CA GLN A 206 -22.52 40.89 21.12
C GLN A 206 -21.77 40.66 22.44
N PRO A 207 -20.74 41.48 22.73
CA PRO A 207 -20.03 41.41 24.01
C PRO A 207 -20.84 41.97 25.19
N LEU A 208 -21.86 42.79 24.92
CA LEU A 208 -22.77 43.35 25.91
C LEU A 208 -24.14 43.59 25.27
N TYR A 209 -25.19 43.05 25.89
CA TYR A 209 -26.58 43.31 25.51
C TYR A 209 -27.18 44.32 26.48
N ARG A 210 -27.59 45.48 25.97
CA ARG A 210 -28.31 46.50 26.76
C ARG A 210 -29.78 46.51 26.38
N VAL A 211 -30.65 46.32 27.35
CA VAL A 211 -32.11 46.38 27.17
C VAL A 211 -32.71 47.20 28.30
N SER A 212 -33.64 48.10 27.96
CA SER A 212 -34.45 48.82 28.94
C SER A 212 -35.85 48.24 28.96
N VAL A 213 -36.36 47.95 30.15
CA VAL A 213 -37.69 47.38 30.38
C VAL A 213 -38.49 48.30 31.31
N ARG A 214 -39.80 48.41 31.09
CA ARG A 214 -40.68 49.17 31.99
C ARG A 214 -40.99 48.32 33.23
N GLU A 215 -41.09 48.96 34.40
CA GLU A 215 -41.35 48.26 35.67
C GLU A 215 -42.67 47.48 35.70
N ASN A 216 -43.65 47.90 34.90
CA ASN A 216 -45.00 47.35 34.88
C ASN A 216 -45.22 46.26 33.81
N VAL A 217 -44.16 45.69 33.24
CA VAL A 217 -44.30 44.60 32.25
C VAL A 217 -44.90 43.34 32.90
N PRO A 218 -45.81 42.64 32.21
CA PRO A 218 -46.41 41.43 32.74
C PRO A 218 -45.40 40.28 32.82
N VAL A 219 -45.63 39.36 33.77
CA VAL A 219 -44.85 38.13 33.93
C VAL A 219 -44.90 37.31 32.64
N GLY A 220 -43.75 36.80 32.21
CA GLY A 220 -43.60 36.05 30.96
C GLY A 220 -43.18 36.90 29.76
N THR A 221 -42.98 38.21 29.93
CA THR A 221 -42.44 39.06 28.86
C THR A 221 -40.97 38.72 28.59
N THR A 222 -40.65 38.35 27.35
CA THR A 222 -39.25 38.18 26.91
C THR A 222 -38.53 39.52 26.89
N VAL A 223 -37.50 39.66 27.73
CA VAL A 223 -36.72 40.91 27.85
C VAL A 223 -35.62 40.98 26.79
N ALA A 224 -34.90 39.90 26.56
CA ALA A 224 -33.84 39.84 25.56
C ALA A 224 -33.78 38.44 24.94
N THR A 225 -33.46 38.38 23.65
CA THR A 225 -33.03 37.14 23.00
C THR A 225 -31.58 37.30 22.62
N VAL A 226 -30.72 36.44 23.13
CA VAL A 226 -29.30 36.41 22.79
C VAL A 226 -29.04 35.28 21.82
N LYS A 227 -28.08 35.49 20.92
CA LYS A 227 -27.63 34.48 19.97
C LYS A 227 -26.16 34.16 20.25
N ALA A 228 -25.85 32.87 20.34
CA ALA A 228 -24.49 32.35 20.32
C ALA A 228 -24.34 31.38 19.14
N THR A 229 -23.14 31.33 18.57
CA THR A 229 -22.80 30.39 17.50
C THR A 229 -21.65 29.51 17.98
N ASP A 230 -21.78 28.21 17.76
CA ASP A 230 -20.74 27.20 17.97
C ASP A 230 -20.37 26.64 16.59
N LEU A 231 -19.08 26.38 16.35
CA LEU A 231 -18.58 25.92 15.04
C LEU A 231 -18.41 24.40 14.97
N ASP A 232 -18.45 23.70 16.12
CA ASP A 232 -18.31 22.25 16.21
C ASP A 232 -19.47 21.52 15.48
N GLU A 233 -19.21 20.30 15.01
CA GLU A 233 -20.19 19.46 14.32
C GLU A 233 -21.20 18.82 15.28
N GLY A 234 -22.44 19.31 15.20
CA GLY A 234 -23.56 18.77 15.95
C GLY A 234 -24.17 19.85 16.81
N ASP A 235 -25.44 20.15 16.54
CA ASP A 235 -26.23 21.14 17.27
C ASP A 235 -26.47 20.63 18.70
N ARG A 236 -25.52 20.83 19.62
CA ARG A 236 -25.87 20.90 21.03
C ARG A 236 -26.63 22.19 21.21
N ARG A 237 -27.93 22.13 20.92
CA ARG A 237 -28.90 23.12 21.38
C ARG A 237 -28.71 23.22 22.88
N TYR A 238 -28.01 24.25 23.32
CA TYR A 238 -27.99 24.67 24.71
C TYR A 238 -29.42 25.12 25.04
N ASN A 239 -30.27 24.15 25.38
CA ASN A 239 -31.48 24.40 26.14
C ASN A 239 -30.98 24.94 27.47
N GLY A 240 -31.01 26.27 27.57
CA GLY A 240 -30.31 27.01 28.61
C GLY A 240 -30.51 26.37 29.97
N LEU A 241 -29.41 26.16 30.68
CA LEU A 241 -29.26 26.24 32.12
C LEU A 241 -27.77 26.07 32.46
N GLN A 242 -27.14 27.22 32.69
CA GLN A 242 -26.10 27.47 33.70
C GLN A 242 -24.76 26.73 33.58
N GLU A 243 -23.82 27.32 32.83
CA GLU A 243 -22.38 27.16 33.09
C GLU A 243 -21.84 28.30 34.00
N PRO A 244 -20.98 28.00 34.98
CA PRO A 244 -20.45 28.97 35.93
C PRO A 244 -19.30 29.78 35.29
N GLY A 245 -19.64 30.75 34.46
CA GLY A 245 -18.64 31.66 33.86
C GLY A 245 -19.20 32.93 33.22
N LEU A 246 -20.52 33.06 33.11
CA LEU A 246 -21.15 34.25 32.56
C LEU A 246 -20.92 35.45 33.49
N ARG A 247 -20.01 36.34 33.07
CA ARG A 247 -19.99 37.72 33.57
C ARG A 247 -21.38 38.31 33.31
N GLY A 248 -22.07 38.62 34.40
CA GLY A 248 -23.50 38.87 34.43
C GLY A 248 -23.98 39.86 33.37
N ILE A 249 -25.11 39.51 32.75
CA ILE A 249 -25.93 40.44 31.96
C ILE A 249 -26.30 41.59 32.89
N HIS A 250 -25.65 42.74 32.71
CA HIS A 250 -26.03 43.97 33.41
C HIS A 250 -27.26 44.55 32.72
N ILE A 251 -28.43 44.28 33.31
CA ILE A 251 -29.64 45.05 33.03
C ILE A 251 -29.53 46.30 33.90
N ILE A 252 -29.44 47.46 33.24
CA ILE A 252 -29.35 48.78 33.88
C ILE A 252 -30.74 49.26 34.26
#